data_AF-A0A7C3UWP2-F1
#
_entry.id   AF-A0A7C3UWP2-F1
#
_cell.length_a   1.000
_cell.length_b   1.000
_cell.length_c   1.000
_cell.angle_alpha   90.00
_cell.angle_beta   90.00
_cell.angle_gamma   90.00
#
_symmetry.space_group_name_H-M   'P 1'
#
loop_
_entity.id
_entity.type
_entity.pdbx_description
1 polymer ?
#
loop_
_entity_poly.entity_id
_entity_poly.type
_entity_poly.pdbx_seq_one_letter_code
_entity_poly.pdbx_strand_id
1 'polypeptide(L)'
;MSGQTFYITTPIYYPSDNLHIGHAYTTVAADAMARYYRMTGHDVRFLTGSDEHGQKIERAAKAAGQTPLEYVDPIVANFKKLWHALLVDYDDFIRTTEVRHRVTVQAIFQKLYDQGDIYKASYSGWYCTPCEAFWTQRQLVGGN
;
A
#
# COMPACT_ATOMS: atom_id res chain seq x y z
N MET A 1 -26.26 -20.55 -9.28
CA MET A 1 -24.96 -21.06 -9.78
C MET A 1 -23.91 -20.56 -8.81
N SER A 2 -23.22 -21.45 -8.10
CA SER A 2 -22.10 -21.07 -7.22
C SER A 2 -20.85 -20.90 -8.08
N GLY A 3 -20.67 -19.72 -8.67
CA GLY A 3 -19.41 -19.36 -9.33
C GLY A 3 -18.27 -19.44 -8.31
N GLN A 4 -17.10 -19.93 -8.74
CA GLN A 4 -15.91 -19.91 -7.88
C GLN A 4 -15.56 -18.45 -7.54
N THR A 5 -15.07 -18.20 -6.33
CA THR A 5 -14.61 -16.88 -5.93
C THR A 5 -13.21 -16.62 -6.48
N PHE A 6 -12.97 -15.42 -6.98
CA PHE A 6 -11.66 -14.99 -7.46
C PHE A 6 -11.29 -13.66 -6.82
N TYR A 7 -10.20 -13.64 -6.04
CA TYR A 7 -9.70 -12.43 -5.40
C TYR A 7 -8.38 -12.00 -6.03
N ILE A 8 -8.35 -10.77 -6.54
CA ILE A 8 -7.15 -10.16 -7.13
C ILE A 8 -6.85 -8.81 -6.49
N THR A 9 -5.57 -8.52 -6.30
CA THR A 9 -5.12 -7.27 -5.69
C THR A 9 -4.01 -6.64 -6.51
N THR A 10 -3.92 -5.31 -6.47
CA THR A 10 -2.66 -4.61 -6.79
C THR A 10 -1.85 -4.44 -5.52
N PRO A 11 -0.58 -4.00 -5.63
CA PRO A 11 0.04 -3.29 -4.53
C PRO A 11 -0.82 -2.09 -4.09
N ILE A 12 -0.66 -1.67 -2.84
CA ILE A 12 -1.08 -0.35 -2.40
C ILE A 12 0.03 0.65 -2.72
N TYR A 13 -0.30 1.80 -3.29
CA TYR A 13 0.70 2.72 -3.84
C TYR A 13 1.03 3.84 -2.86
N TYR A 14 2.31 4.22 -2.80
CA TYR A 14 2.79 5.27 -1.91
C TYR A 14 2.41 6.66 -2.45
N PRO A 15 1.71 7.52 -1.68
CA PRO A 15 1.29 8.86 -2.10
C PRO A 15 2.43 9.88 -1.91
N SER A 16 3.65 9.56 -2.35
CA SER A 16 4.79 10.50 -2.29
C SER A 16 4.78 11.53 -3.41
N ASP A 17 4.16 11.23 -4.54
CA ASP A 17 4.05 12.10 -5.71
C ASP A 17 2.91 11.61 -6.62
N ASN A 18 2.72 12.25 -7.76
CA ASN A 18 1.78 11.85 -8.81
C ASN A 18 2.06 10.42 -9.32
N LEU A 19 0.99 9.69 -9.61
CA LEU A 19 1.09 8.36 -10.20
C LEU A 19 1.73 8.42 -11.59
N HIS A 20 2.74 7.58 -11.81
CA HIS A 20 3.33 7.33 -13.12
C HIS A 20 2.82 6.03 -13.77
N ILE A 21 3.29 5.76 -15.00
CA ILE A 21 2.89 4.61 -15.83
C ILE A 21 3.03 3.24 -15.15
N GLY A 22 4.01 3.05 -14.28
CA GLY A 22 4.17 1.78 -13.53
C GLY A 22 2.95 1.42 -12.67
N HIS A 23 2.31 2.41 -12.03
CA HIS A 23 1.08 2.19 -11.27
C HIS A 23 -0.09 1.87 -12.21
N ALA A 24 -0.20 2.62 -13.31
CA ALA A 24 -1.26 2.40 -14.29
C ALA A 24 -1.18 1.00 -14.92
N TYR A 25 0.01 0.56 -15.31
CA TYR A 25 0.23 -0.77 -15.87
C TYR A 25 -0.26 -1.86 -14.92
N THR A 26 0.17 -1.81 -13.67
CA THR A 26 -0.16 -2.84 -12.66
C THR A 26 -1.67 -2.88 -12.39
N THR A 27 -2.30 -1.71 -12.22
CA THR A 27 -3.74 -1.62 -11.97
C THR A 27 -4.57 -2.08 -13.18
N VAL A 28 -4.18 -1.72 -14.41
CA VAL A 28 -4.88 -2.14 -15.63
C VAL A 28 -4.72 -3.64 -15.88
N ALA A 29 -3.54 -4.22 -15.59
CA ALA A 29 -3.33 -5.65 -15.71
C ALA A 29 -4.23 -6.44 -14.73
N ALA A 30 -4.36 -5.97 -13.49
CA ALA A 30 -5.26 -6.56 -12.51
C ALA A 30 -6.73 -6.40 -12.92
N ASP A 31 -7.12 -5.23 -13.43
CA ASP A 31 -8.47 -4.96 -13.95
C ASP A 31 -8.85 -5.88 -15.12
N ALA A 32 -7.94 -6.05 -16.09
CA ALA A 32 -8.16 -6.95 -17.23
C ALA A 32 -8.42 -8.39 -16.78
N MET A 33 -7.67 -8.86 -15.78
CA MET A 33 -7.87 -10.18 -15.19
C MET A 33 -9.19 -10.27 -14.42
N ALA A 34 -9.52 -9.28 -13.60
CA ALA A 34 -10.78 -9.21 -12.87
C ALA A 34 -11.98 -9.29 -13.84
N ARG A 35 -11.94 -8.52 -14.93
CA ARG A 35 -12.96 -8.53 -15.98
C ARG A 35 -13.07 -9.88 -16.69
N TYR A 36 -11.95 -10.53 -16.98
CA TYR A 36 -11.95 -11.88 -17.57
C TYR A 36 -12.64 -12.90 -16.64
N TYR A 37 -12.33 -12.89 -15.35
CA TYR A 37 -12.97 -13.79 -14.39
C TYR A 37 -14.47 -13.47 -14.19
N ARG A 38 -14.85 -12.18 -14.16
CA ARG A 38 -16.27 -11.77 -14.14
C ARG A 38 -17.00 -12.31 -15.39
N MET A 39 -16.39 -12.16 -16.57
CA MET A 39 -16.96 -12.63 -17.84
C MET A 39 -17.13 -14.16 -17.90
N THR A 40 -16.30 -14.92 -17.19
CA THR A 40 -16.38 -16.39 -17.11
C THR A 40 -17.30 -16.88 -15.98
N GLY A 41 -18.02 -15.98 -15.30
CA GLY A 41 -19.04 -16.33 -14.30
C GLY A 41 -18.51 -16.53 -12.87
N HIS A 42 -17.30 -16.04 -12.57
CA HIS A 42 -16.75 -16.04 -11.21
C HIS A 42 -17.32 -14.89 -10.38
N ASP A 43 -17.38 -15.09 -9.06
CA ASP A 43 -17.61 -14.02 -8.10
C ASP A 43 -16.27 -13.34 -7.79
N VAL A 44 -16.07 -12.14 -8.33
CA VAL A 44 -14.76 -11.48 -8.33
C VAL A 44 -14.70 -10.37 -7.28
N ARG A 45 -13.60 -10.35 -6.54
CA ARG A 45 -13.19 -9.23 -5.71
C ARG A 45 -11.88 -8.66 -6.27
N PHE A 46 -11.87 -7.36 -6.57
CA PHE A 46 -10.68 -6.63 -6.99
C PHE A 46 -10.39 -5.49 -6.00
N LEU A 47 -9.24 -5.57 -5.31
CA LEU A 47 -8.77 -4.56 -4.37
C LEU A 47 -7.55 -3.81 -4.91
N THR A 48 -7.60 -2.48 -4.83
CA THR A 48 -6.43 -1.60 -4.97
C THR A 48 -6.36 -0.64 -3.77
N GLY A 49 -5.37 0.26 -3.70
CA GLY A 49 -5.32 1.19 -2.58
C GLY A 49 -4.06 2.06 -2.49
N SER A 50 -3.93 2.73 -1.35
CA SER A 50 -2.82 3.64 -1.02
C SER A 50 -2.17 3.27 0.31
N ASP A 51 -0.84 3.34 0.33
CA ASP A 51 -0.02 3.15 1.53
C ASP A 51 0.45 4.50 2.09
N GLU A 52 -0.16 4.95 3.18
CA GLU A 52 -0.14 6.34 3.62
C GLU A 52 0.70 6.60 4.87
N HIS A 53 1.47 5.61 5.34
CA HIS A 53 2.35 5.77 6.49
C HIS A 53 3.83 5.84 6.08
N GLY A 54 4.65 6.42 6.95
CA GLY A 54 6.11 6.45 6.79
C GLY A 54 6.71 7.84 7.00
N GLN A 55 8.01 7.87 7.29
CA GLN A 55 8.71 9.11 7.66
C GLN A 55 8.77 10.10 6.51
N LYS A 56 8.79 9.63 5.25
CA LYS A 56 8.82 10.50 4.08
C LYS A 56 7.55 11.34 3.97
N ILE A 57 6.37 10.71 4.14
CA ILE A 57 5.08 11.40 4.13
C ILE A 57 5.00 12.40 5.27
N GLU A 58 5.40 12.01 6.49
CA GLU A 58 5.42 12.90 7.65
C GLU A 58 6.29 14.15 7.41
N ARG A 59 7.51 13.97 6.88
CA ARG A 59 8.42 15.08 6.58
C ARG A 59 7.87 15.99 5.48
N ALA A 60 7.30 15.42 4.42
CA ALA A 60 6.71 16.17 3.32
C ALA A 60 5.49 17.00 3.77
N ALA A 61 4.60 16.40 4.56
CA ALA A 61 3.45 17.08 5.16
C ALA A 61 3.90 18.24 6.06
N LYS A 62 4.91 18.00 6.92
CA LYS A 62 5.48 19.05 7.78
C LYS A 62 6.10 20.19 6.97
N ALA A 63 6.83 19.89 5.89
CA ALA A 63 7.39 20.91 5.01
C ALA A 63 6.32 21.73 4.29
N ALA A 64 5.15 21.12 4.02
CA ALA A 64 3.98 21.78 3.47
C ALA A 64 3.12 22.51 4.52
N GLY A 65 3.46 22.45 5.81
CA GLY A 65 2.67 23.05 6.89
C GLY A 65 1.31 22.37 7.14
N GLN A 66 1.19 21.09 6.78
CA GLN A 66 -0.04 20.30 6.86
C GLN A 66 0.13 19.11 7.81
N THR A 67 -0.98 18.56 8.31
CA THR A 67 -0.95 17.23 8.93
C THR A 67 -0.74 16.14 7.86
N PRO A 68 -0.20 14.96 8.21
CA PRO A 68 0.01 13.89 7.24
C PRO A 68 -1.24 13.48 6.47
N LEU A 69 -2.41 13.46 7.13
CA LEU A 69 -3.67 13.07 6.49
C LEU A 69 -4.13 14.13 5.49
N GLU A 70 -4.09 15.41 5.87
CA GLU A 70 -4.41 16.54 4.98
C GLU A 70 -3.50 16.57 3.75
N TYR A 71 -2.23 16.17 3.91
CA TYR A 71 -1.26 16.10 2.83
C TYR A 71 -1.57 14.97 1.83
N VAL A 72 -1.94 13.78 2.29
CA VAL A 72 -2.17 12.61 1.41
C VAL A 72 -3.57 12.58 0.78
N ASP A 73 -4.58 13.17 1.42
CA ASP A 73 -5.96 13.20 0.92
C ASP A 73 -6.10 13.67 -0.54
N PRO A 74 -5.52 14.82 -0.97
CA PRO A 74 -5.61 15.26 -2.35
C PRO A 74 -4.84 14.36 -3.33
N ILE A 75 -3.76 13.72 -2.88
CA ILE A 75 -2.96 12.78 -3.69
C ILE A 75 -3.78 11.51 -3.97
N VAL A 76 -4.40 10.94 -2.93
CA VAL A 76 -5.29 9.77 -3.04
C VAL A 76 -6.53 10.09 -3.87
N ALA A 77 -7.07 11.31 -3.77
CA ALA A 77 -8.15 11.75 -4.66
C ALA A 77 -7.72 11.72 -6.13
N ASN A 78 -6.47 12.09 -6.45
CA ASN A 78 -5.94 11.99 -7.80
C ASN A 78 -5.75 10.54 -8.27
N PHE A 79 -5.44 9.59 -7.36
CA PHE A 79 -5.38 8.17 -7.70
C PHE A 79 -6.74 7.69 -8.22
N LYS A 80 -7.80 7.99 -7.46
CA LYS A 80 -9.18 7.62 -7.82
C LYS A 80 -9.63 8.28 -9.13
N LYS A 81 -9.26 9.55 -9.36
CA LYS A 81 -9.52 10.23 -10.65
C LYS A 81 -8.82 9.53 -11.81
N LEU A 82 -7.57 9.11 -11.65
CA LEU A 82 -6.83 8.40 -12.69
C LEU A 82 -7.47 7.03 -12.98
N TRP A 83 -7.84 6.27 -11.95
CA TRP A 83 -8.54 4.99 -12.10
C TRP A 83 -9.87 5.14 -12.83
N HIS A 84 -10.65 6.17 -12.50
CA HIS A 84 -11.86 6.51 -13.24
C HIS A 84 -11.56 6.86 -14.70
N ALA A 85 -10.54 7.67 -14.97
CA ALA A 85 -10.15 8.05 -16.34
C ALA A 85 -9.66 6.86 -17.18
N LEU A 86 -9.03 5.87 -16.55
CA LEU A 86 -8.57 4.62 -17.17
C LEU A 86 -9.66 3.54 -17.21
N LEU A 87 -10.88 3.82 -16.74
CA LEU A 87 -11.99 2.88 -16.68
C LEU A 87 -11.68 1.63 -15.85
N VAL A 88 -10.84 1.75 -14.83
CA VAL A 88 -10.54 0.65 -13.90
C VAL A 88 -11.76 0.40 -13.03
N ASP A 89 -12.19 -0.86 -12.94
CA ASP A 89 -13.39 -1.31 -12.24
C ASP A 89 -13.02 -2.19 -11.03
N TYR A 90 -12.51 -1.53 -9.99
CA TYR A 90 -12.19 -2.15 -8.71
C TYR A 90 -13.40 -2.17 -7.77
N ASP A 91 -13.46 -3.19 -6.91
CA ASP A 91 -14.56 -3.36 -5.96
C ASP A 91 -14.29 -2.61 -4.63
N ASP A 92 -13.02 -2.32 -4.30
CA ASP A 92 -12.64 -1.52 -3.13
C ASP A 92 -11.29 -0.83 -3.32
N PHE A 93 -11.14 0.28 -2.61
CA PHE A 93 -9.93 1.07 -2.54
C PHE A 93 -9.57 1.23 -1.06
N ILE A 94 -8.58 0.47 -0.59
CA ILE A 94 -8.15 0.53 0.81
C ILE A 94 -7.14 1.67 1.01
N ARG A 95 -7.31 2.43 2.09
CA ARG A 95 -6.29 3.35 2.60
C ARG A 95 -5.73 2.79 3.90
N THR A 96 -4.40 2.76 4.07
CA THR A 96 -3.82 2.23 5.33
C THR A 96 -4.17 3.08 6.56
N THR A 97 -4.59 4.33 6.36
CA THR A 97 -5.10 5.23 7.41
C THR A 97 -6.50 4.89 7.93
N GLU A 98 -7.26 4.04 7.23
CA GLU A 98 -8.61 3.67 7.66
C GLU A 98 -8.61 2.83 8.94
N VAL A 99 -9.64 3.04 9.77
CA VAL A 99 -9.81 2.32 11.04
C VAL A 99 -9.86 0.81 10.83
N ARG A 100 -10.56 0.33 9.78
CA ARG A 100 -10.65 -1.10 9.46
C ARG A 100 -9.27 -1.73 9.24
N HIS A 101 -8.37 -1.02 8.57
CA HIS A 101 -7.01 -1.51 8.32
C HIS A 101 -6.19 -1.52 9.62
N ARG A 102 -6.22 -0.43 10.39
CA ARG A 102 -5.50 -0.30 11.66
C ARG A 102 -5.86 -1.38 12.66
N VAL A 103 -7.16 -1.66 12.81
CA VAL A 103 -7.65 -2.71 13.72
C VAL A 103 -7.14 -4.09 13.28
N THR A 104 -7.15 -4.39 11.98
CA THR A 104 -6.62 -5.66 11.46
C THR A 104 -5.11 -5.79 11.71
N VAL A 105 -4.33 -4.73 11.44
CA VAL A 105 -2.87 -4.75 11.67
C VAL A 105 -2.56 -4.93 13.16
N GLN A 106 -3.28 -4.24 14.05
CA GLN A 106 -3.14 -4.40 15.50
C GLN A 106 -3.45 -5.83 15.95
N ALA A 107 -4.50 -6.44 15.42
CA ALA A 107 -4.85 -7.82 15.74
C ALA A 107 -3.79 -8.83 15.27
N ILE A 108 -3.22 -8.64 14.06
CA ILE A 108 -2.12 -9.47 13.55
C ILE A 108 -0.87 -9.30 14.42
N PHE A 109 -0.50 -8.07 14.74
CA PHE A 109 0.64 -7.78 15.60
C PHE A 109 0.47 -8.43 16.98
N GLN A 110 -0.69 -8.25 17.61
CA GLN A 110 -0.98 -8.83 18.92
C GLN A 110 -0.88 -10.34 18.90
N LYS A 111 -1.42 -10.99 17.87
CA LYS A 111 -1.32 -12.45 17.71
C LYS A 111 0.13 -12.91 17.63
N LEU A 112 0.96 -12.29 16.80
CA LEU A 112 2.37 -12.65 16.66
C LEU A 112 3.18 -12.37 17.94
N TYR A 113 2.83 -11.30 18.65
CA TYR A 113 3.41 -10.98 19.96
C TYR A 113 3.06 -12.05 21.01
N ASP A 114 1.79 -12.44 21.11
CA ASP A 114 1.32 -13.44 22.07
C ASP A 114 1.86 -14.85 21.76
N GLN A 115 2.15 -15.14 20.49
CA GLN A 115 2.81 -16.38 20.06
C GLN A 115 4.31 -16.42 20.41
N GLY A 116 4.91 -15.29 20.80
CA GLY A 116 6.33 -15.17 21.08
C GLY A 116 7.22 -14.91 19.86
N ASP A 117 6.63 -14.70 18.67
CA ASP A 117 7.36 -14.41 17.43
C ASP A 117 7.85 -12.95 17.38
N ILE A 118 7.22 -12.05 18.16
CA ILE A 118 7.65 -10.67 18.34
C ILE A 118 8.08 -10.47 19.79
N TYR A 119 9.29 -9.95 19.99
CA TYR A 119 9.81 -9.59 21.29
C TYR A 119 10.48 -8.23 21.23
N LYS A 120 10.55 -7.55 22.38
CA LYS A 120 11.22 -6.27 22.50
C LYS A 120 12.73 -6.49 22.64
N ALA A 121 13.49 -5.90 21.72
CA ALA A 121 14.95 -5.88 21.77
C ALA A 121 15.49 -4.51 21.34
N SER A 122 16.78 -4.27 21.54
CA SER A 122 17.49 -3.15 20.95
C SER A 122 18.13 -3.58 19.63
N TYR A 123 17.99 -2.74 18.61
CA TYR A 123 18.71 -2.90 17.35
C TYR A 123 19.76 -1.79 17.22
N SER A 124 20.99 -2.17 16.87
CA SER A 124 22.08 -1.27 16.50
C SER A 124 22.64 -1.71 15.15
N GLY A 125 22.53 -0.86 14.15
CA GLY A 125 23.01 -1.15 12.80
C GLY A 125 22.71 -0.01 11.85
N TRP A 126 23.12 -0.17 10.60
CA TRP A 126 22.97 0.87 9.59
C TRP A 126 21.56 0.84 9.00
N TYR A 127 20.94 2.01 8.89
CA TYR A 127 19.59 2.17 8.36
C TYR A 127 19.61 3.12 7.16
N CYS A 128 19.28 2.60 5.98
CA CYS A 128 19.14 3.42 4.78
C CYS A 128 17.79 4.15 4.83
N THR A 129 17.82 5.43 5.21
CA THR A 129 16.62 6.29 5.23
C THR A 129 15.91 6.39 3.87
N PRO A 130 16.60 6.56 2.71
CA PRO A 130 15.89 6.59 1.42
C PRO A 130 15.31 5.23 0.99
N CYS A 131 15.85 4.12 1.48
CA CYS A 131 15.38 2.77 1.17
C CYS A 131 14.30 2.25 2.14
N GLU A 132 14.17 2.89 3.31
CA GLU A 132 13.40 2.43 4.46
C GLU A 132 13.75 0.99 4.89
N ALA A 133 15.01 0.60 4.73
CA ALA A 133 15.48 -0.77 4.95
C ALA A 133 16.76 -0.82 5.79
N PHE A 134 16.90 -1.90 6.57
CA PHE A 134 18.12 -2.21 7.31
C PHE A 134 19.18 -2.80 6.37
N TRP A 135 20.40 -2.30 6.46
CA TRP A 135 21.53 -2.79 5.68
C TRP A 135 22.45 -3.64 6.54
N THR A 136 22.90 -4.75 5.99
CA THR A 136 24.02 -5.51 6.53
C THR A 136 25.34 -4.80 6.21
N GLN A 137 26.39 -5.04 7.00
CA GLN A 137 27.68 -4.37 6.83
C GLN A 137 28.31 -4.58 5.44
N ARG A 138 27.94 -5.66 4.73
CA ARG A 138 28.39 -5.96 3.36
C ARG A 138 27.71 -5.10 2.28
N GLN A 139 26.56 -4.50 2.60
CA GLN A 139 25.81 -3.64 1.67
C GLN A 139 26.29 -2.17 1.72
N LEU A 140 27.18 -1.84 2.66
CA LEU A 140 27.82 -0.53 2.75
C LEU A 140 28.94 -0.42 1.71
N VAL A 141 28.86 0.60 0.85
CA VAL A 141 29.96 0.93 -0.07
C VAL A 141 30.76 2.07 0.55
N GLY A 142 31.98 1.80 1.01
CA GLY A 142 32.86 2.83 1.61
C GLY A 142 32.69 3.06 3.11
N GLY A 143 31.92 2.21 3.81
CA GLY A 143 31.82 2.24 5.27
C GLY A 143 30.87 3.28 5.87
N ASN A 144 30.09 3.97 5.02
CA ASN A 144 28.97 4.83 5.38
C ASN A 144 27.82 4.65 4.38
#